data_AF-A0A3N1D085-F1
#
_entry.id   AF-A0A3N1D085-F1
#
_cell.length_a   1.000
_cell.length_b   1.000
_cell.length_c   1.000
_cell.angle_alpha   90.00
_cell.angle_beta   90.00
_cell.angle_gamma   90.00
#
_symmetry.space_group_name_H-M   'P 1'
#
loop_
_entity.id
_entity.type
_entity.pdbx_description
1 polymer ?
#
loop_
_entity_poly.entity_id
_entity_poly.type
_entity_poly.pdbx_seq_one_letter_code
_entity_poly.pdbx_strand_id
1 'polypeptide(L)'
;MTEPLNQEQLRDSLFERFLRPGPLAIADVAEDVVESDADLTPPPGTITVFFARDPQVLAELGAALALNDGAGLAAVRVRADEARGALPESDDAARSSVHAAGTVFDVRYAGRTIAGNRVLPEGELLGSVVLSWTGGALDDDAFSVVEYGTEELAEQELAYQAYRRRPVLTELEQAMLERLPAELAEVNLGTITASETKTMEEIARIVEREAKHAVQTRTCGPENLDALQELIEGELISPEASVRELVRARLDLMTQSRLRRAGR
;
A
#
# COMPACT_ATOMS: atom_id res chain seq x y z
N MET A 1 -18.16 -28.34 12.11
CA MET A 1 -16.82 -28.47 11.50
C MET A 1 -16.93 -27.90 10.10
N THR A 2 -16.59 -26.63 9.95
CA THR A 2 -16.70 -25.88 8.70
C THR A 2 -15.39 -26.08 7.95
N GLU A 3 -15.44 -26.62 6.73
CA GLU A 3 -14.24 -26.74 5.89
C GLU A 3 -13.66 -25.35 5.62
N PRO A 4 -12.32 -25.18 5.69
CA PRO A 4 -11.69 -23.92 5.30
C PRO A 4 -11.94 -23.70 3.80
N LEU A 5 -12.58 -22.57 3.47
CA LEU A 5 -12.76 -22.15 2.08
C LEU A 5 -11.40 -22.00 1.40
N ASN A 6 -11.27 -22.65 0.25
CA ASN A 6 -10.11 -22.55 -0.65
C ASN A 6 -9.92 -21.07 -1.06
N GLN A 7 -8.67 -20.60 -1.16
CA GLN A 7 -8.30 -19.27 -1.69
C GLN A 7 -8.93 -18.94 -3.05
N GLU A 8 -9.21 -19.97 -3.85
CA GLU A 8 -9.96 -19.91 -5.11
C GLU A 8 -11.44 -19.59 -4.88
N GLN A 9 -12.08 -20.10 -3.81
CA GLN A 9 -13.46 -19.74 -3.45
C GLN A 9 -13.57 -18.36 -2.77
N LEU A 10 -12.55 -17.95 -2.01
CA LEU A 10 -12.43 -16.57 -1.52
C LEU A 10 -12.24 -15.63 -2.70
N ARG A 11 -11.34 -15.94 -3.64
CA ARG A 11 -11.24 -15.24 -4.92
C ARG A 11 -12.59 -15.22 -5.64
N ASP A 12 -13.19 -16.37 -5.92
CA ASP A 12 -14.39 -16.48 -6.76
C ASP A 12 -15.60 -15.77 -6.12
N SER A 13 -15.78 -15.87 -4.80
CA SER A 13 -16.80 -15.09 -4.07
C SER A 13 -16.50 -13.59 -3.98
N LEU A 14 -15.22 -13.19 -4.08
CA LEU A 14 -14.78 -11.80 -4.22
C LEU A 14 -14.74 -11.34 -5.70
N PHE A 15 -14.87 -12.24 -6.69
CA PHE A 15 -14.76 -11.96 -8.13
C PHE A 15 -16.10 -11.98 -8.88
N GLU A 16 -17.20 -12.42 -8.27
CA GLU A 16 -18.56 -12.04 -8.72
C GLU A 16 -18.86 -10.54 -8.51
N ARG A 17 -17.85 -9.77 -8.10
CA ARG A 17 -17.92 -8.36 -7.73
C ARG A 17 -17.74 -7.45 -8.94
N PHE A 18 -18.55 -6.40 -8.98
CA PHE A 18 -18.46 -5.33 -9.94
C PHE A 18 -17.05 -4.70 -9.90
N LEU A 19 -16.40 -4.62 -11.06
CA LEU A 19 -15.09 -4.00 -11.21
C LEU A 19 -15.26 -2.54 -11.58
N ARG A 20 -14.78 -1.65 -10.72
CA ARG A 20 -14.76 -0.22 -11.00
C ARG A 20 -13.33 0.31 -11.02
N PRO A 21 -12.73 0.50 -12.22
CA PRO A 21 -11.49 1.23 -12.34
C PRO A 21 -11.74 2.74 -12.17
N GLY A 22 -10.88 3.41 -11.42
CA GLY A 22 -10.87 4.86 -11.26
C GLY A 22 -9.45 5.42 -11.33
N PRO A 23 -9.27 6.66 -11.82
CA PRO A 23 -7.97 7.32 -11.75
C PRO A 23 -7.60 7.60 -10.29
N LEU A 24 -6.31 7.54 -9.97
CA LEU A 24 -5.81 7.93 -8.65
C LEU A 24 -5.02 9.23 -8.76
N ALA A 25 -5.61 10.32 -8.30
CA ALA A 25 -4.93 11.61 -8.27
C ALA A 25 -3.77 11.60 -7.25
N ILE A 26 -2.62 12.12 -7.66
CA ILE A 26 -1.43 12.28 -6.83
C ILE A 26 -1.14 13.77 -6.63
N ALA A 27 -0.92 14.17 -5.38
CA ALA A 27 -0.45 15.51 -5.02
C ALA A 27 0.98 15.44 -4.44
N ASP A 28 1.77 16.48 -4.68
CA ASP A 28 3.07 16.66 -4.04
C ASP A 28 2.91 17.24 -2.64
N VAL A 29 3.64 16.67 -1.68
CA VAL A 29 3.82 17.24 -0.34
C VAL A 29 5.13 18.01 -0.30
N ALA A 30 5.11 19.22 0.25
CA ALA A 30 6.30 20.04 0.34
C ALA A 30 7.41 19.36 1.18
N GLU A 31 8.67 19.61 0.83
CA GLU A 31 9.81 18.95 1.48
C GLU A 31 9.99 19.42 2.93
N ASP A 32 9.62 20.67 3.20
CA ASP A 32 9.71 21.38 4.49
C ASP A 32 8.48 21.19 5.39
N VAL A 33 7.59 20.24 5.07
CA VAL A 33 6.47 19.90 5.95
C VAL A 33 7.00 19.46 7.31
N VAL A 34 6.51 20.14 8.34
CA VAL A 34 6.85 19.86 9.74
C VAL A 34 6.26 18.50 10.07
N GLU A 35 7.11 17.59 10.55
CA GLU A 35 6.62 16.32 11.08
C GLU A 35 5.68 16.63 12.25
N SER A 36 4.41 16.25 12.08
CA SER A 36 3.40 16.32 13.12
C SER A 36 3.35 14.96 13.81
N ASP A 37 3.13 14.95 15.12
CA ASP A 37 2.88 13.74 15.91
C ASP A 37 1.56 13.02 15.51
N ALA A 38 0.82 13.58 14.55
CA ALA A 38 -0.43 13.03 14.03
C ALA A 38 -0.24 11.80 13.13
N ASP A 39 0.98 11.46 12.70
CA ASP A 39 1.25 10.27 11.89
C ASP A 39 0.41 10.23 10.58
N LEU A 40 0.10 11.41 10.02
CA LEU A 40 -0.66 11.59 8.78
C LEU A 40 0.14 12.32 7.69
N THR A 41 1.35 12.77 8.00
CA THR A 41 2.27 13.34 7.02
C THR A 41 2.95 12.18 6.27
N PRO A 42 2.84 12.10 4.92
CA PRO A 42 3.56 11.10 4.15
C PRO A 42 5.06 11.14 4.47
N PRO A 43 5.69 10.00 4.77
CA PRO A 43 7.12 9.99 5.04
C PRO A 43 7.95 10.28 3.77
N PRO A 44 9.17 10.81 3.88
CA PRO A 44 10.04 11.02 2.72
C PRO A 44 10.30 9.72 1.95
N GLY A 45 10.29 9.79 0.62
CA GLY A 45 10.49 8.64 -0.26
C GLY A 45 9.29 7.70 -0.28
N THR A 46 8.08 8.23 -0.17
CA THR A 46 6.86 7.42 -0.23
C THR A 46 5.78 8.06 -1.09
N ILE A 47 4.90 7.20 -1.58
CA ILE A 47 3.57 7.56 -2.05
C ILE A 47 2.59 6.97 -1.05
N THR A 48 1.87 7.83 -0.34
CA THR A 48 0.84 7.42 0.61
C THR A 48 -0.53 7.63 -0.01
N VAL A 49 -1.30 6.57 -0.15
CA VAL A 49 -2.68 6.63 -0.62
C VAL A 49 -3.60 6.62 0.59
N PHE A 50 -4.33 7.71 0.81
CA PHE A 50 -5.40 7.78 1.79
C PHE A 50 -6.73 7.45 1.14
N PHE A 51 -7.59 6.81 1.92
CA PHE A 51 -8.92 6.43 1.49
C PHE A 51 -9.93 6.55 2.63
N ALA A 52 -11.12 7.04 2.30
CA ALA A 52 -12.19 7.30 3.27
C ALA A 52 -13.55 7.10 2.61
N ARG A 53 -14.59 6.80 3.41
CA ARG A 53 -15.98 6.80 2.92
C ARG A 53 -16.53 8.20 2.74
N ASP A 54 -16.05 9.13 3.57
CA ASP A 54 -16.42 10.53 3.51
C ASP A 54 -15.31 11.32 2.77
N PRO A 55 -15.58 11.82 1.54
CA PRO A 55 -14.62 12.63 0.80
C PRO A 55 -14.19 13.90 1.54
N GLN A 56 -15.01 14.41 2.46
CA GLN A 56 -14.69 15.60 3.23
C GLN A 56 -13.46 15.37 4.13
N VAL A 57 -13.30 14.16 4.67
CA VAL A 57 -12.13 13.80 5.49
C VAL A 57 -10.84 13.92 4.68
N LEU A 58 -10.85 13.47 3.41
CA LEU A 58 -9.70 13.62 2.52
C LEU A 58 -9.46 15.06 2.10
N ALA A 59 -10.53 15.84 1.88
CA ALA A 59 -10.41 17.25 1.57
C ALA A 59 -9.77 18.05 2.73
N GLU A 60 -10.17 17.77 3.96
CA GLU A 60 -9.60 18.37 5.17
C GLU A 60 -8.14 17.94 5.38
N LEU A 61 -7.84 16.65 5.21
CA LEU A 61 -6.47 16.15 5.24
C LEU A 61 -5.60 16.85 4.18
N GLY A 62 -6.11 16.97 2.95
CA GLY A 62 -5.41 17.64 1.86
C GLY A 62 -5.16 19.12 2.11
N ALA A 63 -6.13 19.83 2.67
CA ALA A 63 -5.97 21.22 3.07
C ALA A 63 -4.90 21.36 4.16
N ALA A 64 -4.90 20.48 5.17
CA ALA A 64 -3.93 20.50 6.24
C ALA A 64 -2.50 20.20 5.74
N LEU A 65 -2.34 19.21 4.85
CA LEU A 65 -1.06 18.90 4.21
C LEU A 65 -0.55 20.06 3.34
N ALA A 66 -1.42 20.68 2.54
CA ALA A 66 -1.04 21.79 1.66
C ALA A 66 -0.63 23.05 2.43
N LEU A 67 -1.21 23.30 3.60
CA LEU A 67 -0.93 24.45 4.45
C LEU A 67 0.16 24.19 5.50
N ASN A 68 0.72 22.97 5.56
CA ASN A 68 1.61 22.54 6.64
C ASN A 68 0.98 22.77 8.04
N ASP A 69 -0.33 22.54 8.14
CA ASP A 69 -1.13 22.78 9.34
C ASP A 69 -1.10 21.54 10.25
N GLY A 70 -0.10 21.47 11.12
CA GLY A 70 0.05 20.39 12.09
C GLY A 70 -1.16 20.23 13.03
N ALA A 71 -1.87 21.31 13.36
CA ALA A 71 -3.06 21.25 14.20
C ALA A 71 -4.26 20.66 13.44
N GLY A 72 -4.42 21.02 12.17
CA GLY A 72 -5.38 20.40 11.26
C GLY A 72 -5.14 18.89 11.10
N LEU A 73 -3.89 18.48 10.89
CA LEU A 73 -3.51 17.06 10.84
C LEU A 73 -3.85 16.33 12.14
N ALA A 74 -3.52 16.92 13.30
CA ALA A 74 -3.83 16.34 14.60
C ALA A 74 -5.35 16.20 14.81
N ALA A 75 -6.15 17.17 14.39
CA ALA A 75 -7.61 17.10 14.47
C ALA A 75 -8.19 15.97 13.61
N VAL A 76 -7.71 15.80 12.37
CA VAL A 76 -8.11 14.66 11.52
C VAL A 76 -7.74 13.33 12.17
N ARG A 77 -6.53 13.24 12.76
CA ARG A 77 -6.07 12.02 13.43
C ARG A 77 -6.94 11.67 14.63
N VAL A 78 -7.26 12.62 15.50
CA VAL A 78 -8.12 12.40 16.68
C VAL A 78 -9.46 11.81 16.27
N ARG A 79 -10.13 12.39 15.26
CA ARG A 79 -11.41 11.84 14.77
C ARG A 79 -11.26 10.44 14.18
N ALA A 80 -10.18 10.19 13.45
CA ALA A 80 -9.92 8.86 12.89
C ALA A 80 -9.68 7.82 13.98
N ASP A 81 -9.03 8.20 15.08
CA ASP A 81 -8.82 7.34 16.24
C ASP A 81 -10.12 7.14 17.06
N GLU A 82 -10.96 8.17 17.19
CA GLU A 82 -12.29 8.07 17.83
C GLU A 82 -13.26 7.18 17.07
N ALA A 83 -13.20 7.20 15.73
CA ALA A 83 -14.01 6.34 14.87
C ALA A 83 -13.46 4.91 14.76
N ARG A 84 -12.26 4.63 15.29
CA ARG A 84 -11.62 3.33 15.12
C ARG A 84 -12.36 2.26 15.91
N GLY A 85 -12.80 1.21 15.21
CA GLY A 85 -13.36 0.01 15.82
C GLY A 85 -12.31 -0.80 16.60
N ALA A 86 -12.78 -1.72 17.44
CA ALA A 86 -11.90 -2.68 18.10
C ALA A 86 -11.20 -3.58 17.07
N LEU A 87 -9.94 -3.92 17.36
CA LEU A 87 -9.22 -4.90 16.54
C LEU A 87 -9.93 -6.26 16.62
N PRO A 88 -10.08 -6.97 15.49
CA PRO A 88 -10.65 -8.31 15.52
C PRO A 88 -9.81 -9.26 16.37
N GLU A 89 -10.43 -9.94 17.33
CA GLU A 89 -9.73 -10.87 18.24
C GLU A 89 -9.52 -12.28 17.64
N SER A 90 -10.10 -12.56 16.47
CA SER A 90 -10.04 -13.87 15.80
C SER A 90 -10.08 -13.75 14.28
N ASP A 91 -9.65 -14.80 13.60
CA ASP A 91 -9.68 -14.87 12.13
C ASP A 91 -11.11 -14.76 11.57
N ASP A 92 -12.10 -15.37 12.23
CA ASP A 92 -13.51 -15.26 11.82
C ASP A 92 -14.05 -13.83 11.99
N ALA A 93 -13.63 -13.12 13.05
CA ALA A 93 -13.97 -11.72 13.23
C ALA A 93 -13.29 -10.83 12.18
N ALA A 94 -12.04 -11.13 11.81
CA ALA A 94 -11.33 -10.42 10.75
C ALA A 94 -12.00 -10.64 9.39
N ARG A 95 -12.39 -11.87 9.07
CA ARG A 95 -13.15 -12.19 7.84
C ARG A 95 -14.49 -11.47 7.81
N SER A 96 -15.22 -11.48 8.93
CA SER A 96 -16.50 -10.79 9.05
C SER A 96 -16.35 -9.29 8.83
N SER A 97 -15.28 -8.68 9.36
CA SER A 97 -14.95 -7.27 9.14
C SER A 97 -14.66 -6.94 7.66
N VAL A 98 -13.93 -7.81 6.96
CA VAL A 98 -13.69 -7.66 5.51
C VAL A 98 -14.99 -7.78 4.72
N HIS A 99 -15.88 -8.69 5.10
CA HIS A 99 -17.20 -8.81 4.45
C HIS A 99 -18.07 -7.58 4.72
N ALA A 100 -18.06 -7.07 5.95
CA ALA A 100 -18.81 -5.88 6.36
C ALA A 100 -18.29 -4.59 5.71
N ALA A 101 -16.98 -4.51 5.41
CA ALA A 101 -16.38 -3.37 4.72
C ALA A 101 -16.99 -3.09 3.34
N GLY A 102 -17.59 -4.10 2.70
CA GLY A 102 -18.34 -3.94 1.45
C GLY A 102 -17.50 -3.74 0.18
N THR A 103 -16.38 -3.02 0.31
CA THR A 103 -15.47 -2.68 -0.79
C THR A 103 -14.06 -3.15 -0.47
N VAL A 104 -13.50 -3.95 -1.38
CA VAL A 104 -12.07 -4.28 -1.43
C VAL A 104 -11.48 -3.51 -2.60
N PHE A 105 -10.23 -3.06 -2.53
CA PHE A 105 -9.61 -2.36 -3.66
C PHE A 105 -8.12 -2.67 -3.82
N ASP A 106 -7.64 -2.48 -5.04
CA ASP A 106 -6.23 -2.52 -5.39
C ASP A 106 -5.77 -1.14 -5.86
N VAL A 107 -4.57 -0.74 -5.46
CA VAL A 107 -3.82 0.34 -6.09
C VAL A 107 -2.94 -0.26 -7.19
N ARG A 108 -3.00 0.33 -8.38
CA ARG A 108 -2.23 -0.11 -9.55
C ARG A 108 -1.40 1.02 -10.13
N TYR A 109 -0.28 0.65 -10.75
CA TYR A 109 0.57 1.52 -11.56
C TYR A 109 0.89 0.82 -12.87
N ALA A 110 0.65 1.47 -14.00
CA ALA A 110 0.87 0.92 -15.34
C ALA A 110 0.26 -0.48 -15.53
N GLY A 111 -0.93 -0.71 -14.97
CA GLY A 111 -1.66 -1.99 -15.04
C GLY A 111 -1.22 -3.05 -14.02
N ARG A 112 -0.12 -2.85 -13.29
CA ARG A 112 0.36 -3.76 -12.24
C ARG A 112 -0.19 -3.38 -10.87
N THR A 113 -0.66 -4.35 -10.10
CA THR A 113 -1.04 -4.13 -8.69
C THR A 113 0.20 -3.88 -7.84
N ILE A 114 0.26 -2.69 -7.23
CA ILE A 114 1.34 -2.26 -6.31
C ILE A 114 0.91 -2.34 -4.85
N ALA A 115 -0.39 -2.26 -4.57
CA ALA A 115 -0.97 -2.58 -3.27
C ALA A 115 -2.31 -3.28 -3.47
N GLY A 116 -2.40 -4.55 -3.04
CA GLY A 116 -3.60 -5.36 -3.25
C GLY A 116 -4.46 -5.58 -2.02
N ASN A 117 -5.72 -5.94 -2.25
CA ASN A 117 -6.68 -6.43 -1.24
C ASN A 117 -6.89 -5.46 -0.07
N ARG A 118 -6.97 -4.17 -0.37
CA ARG A 118 -7.18 -3.12 0.63
C ARG A 118 -8.64 -2.98 1.00
N VAL A 119 -8.92 -2.70 2.27
CA VAL A 119 -10.27 -2.50 2.80
C VAL A 119 -10.27 -1.37 3.81
N LEU A 120 -11.41 -0.69 3.93
CA LEU A 120 -11.71 0.18 5.05
C LEU A 120 -12.80 -0.49 5.89
N PRO A 121 -12.48 -1.03 7.07
CA PRO A 121 -13.47 -1.65 7.95
C PRO A 121 -14.68 -0.75 8.19
N GLU A 122 -15.84 -1.36 8.40
CA GLU A 122 -17.06 -0.61 8.72
C GLU A 122 -16.85 0.24 9.98
N GLY A 123 -17.29 1.50 9.92
CA GLY A 123 -17.12 2.47 11.00
C GLY A 123 -15.78 3.22 11.00
N GLU A 124 -14.74 2.72 10.32
CA GLU A 124 -13.48 3.46 10.21
C GLU A 124 -13.61 4.68 9.30
N LEU A 125 -13.06 5.81 9.77
CA LEU A 125 -13.15 7.09 9.08
C LEU A 125 -12.12 7.24 7.95
N LEU A 126 -10.90 6.73 8.17
CA LEU A 126 -9.74 6.98 7.33
C LEU A 126 -8.79 5.79 7.39
N GLY A 127 -8.39 5.30 6.22
CA GLY A 127 -7.29 4.35 6.05
C GLY A 127 -6.21 4.92 5.14
N SER A 128 -5.04 4.30 5.18
CA SER A 128 -3.94 4.62 4.28
C SER A 128 -3.07 3.42 3.94
N VAL A 129 -2.46 3.45 2.76
CA VAL A 129 -1.42 2.52 2.34
C VAL A 129 -0.18 3.29 1.91
N VAL A 130 0.98 2.88 2.44
CA VAL A 130 2.26 3.55 2.18
C VAL A 130 3.09 2.68 1.25
N LEU A 131 3.44 3.25 0.10
CA LEU A 131 4.28 2.63 -0.92
C LEU A 131 5.64 3.31 -0.90
N SER A 132 6.72 2.53 -0.83
CA SER A 132 8.05 3.10 -0.96
C SER A 132 8.28 3.61 -2.37
N TRP A 133 8.97 4.74 -2.49
CA TRP A 133 9.30 5.38 -3.76
C TRP A 133 10.73 5.92 -3.71
N THR A 134 11.51 5.60 -4.74
CA THR A 134 12.93 5.98 -4.82
C THR A 134 13.17 7.47 -5.06
N GLY A 135 12.14 8.24 -5.45
CA GLY A 135 12.28 9.62 -5.92
C GLY A 135 12.45 9.74 -7.44
N GLY A 136 12.55 8.61 -8.16
CA GLY A 136 12.64 8.61 -9.62
C GLY A 136 11.34 8.99 -10.30
N ALA A 137 11.41 9.33 -11.60
CA ALA A 137 10.25 9.75 -12.37
C ALA A 137 9.18 8.65 -12.43
N LEU A 138 7.91 9.08 -12.35
CA LEU A 138 6.72 8.26 -12.49
C LEU A 138 5.70 9.03 -13.33
N ASP A 139 5.00 8.32 -14.21
CA ASP A 139 3.81 8.82 -14.89
C ASP A 139 2.60 8.84 -13.93
N ASP A 140 2.15 10.03 -13.54
CA ASP A 140 1.03 10.19 -12.61
C ASP A 140 -0.30 9.65 -13.19
N ASP A 141 -0.47 9.69 -14.51
CA ASP A 141 -1.68 9.19 -15.19
C ASP A 141 -1.73 7.65 -15.25
N ALA A 142 -0.60 6.99 -14.97
CA ALA A 142 -0.51 5.53 -14.91
C ALA A 142 -1.05 4.96 -13.58
N PHE A 143 -1.36 5.81 -12.59
CA PHE A 143 -1.93 5.38 -11.32
C PHE A 143 -3.45 5.21 -11.39
N SER A 144 -3.91 4.12 -10.81
CA SER A 144 -5.34 3.80 -10.75
C SER A 144 -5.70 3.03 -9.49
N VAL A 145 -6.98 3.08 -9.15
CA VAL A 145 -7.59 2.19 -8.16
C VAL A 145 -8.58 1.28 -8.87
N VAL A 146 -8.64 0.02 -8.45
CA VAL A 146 -9.67 -0.92 -8.87
C VAL A 146 -10.43 -1.37 -7.64
N GLU A 147 -11.70 -0.98 -7.55
CA GLU A 147 -12.61 -1.45 -6.51
C GLU A 147 -13.30 -2.75 -6.92
N TYR A 148 -13.53 -3.61 -5.93
CA TYR A 148 -14.21 -4.88 -5.98
C TYR A 148 -15.33 -4.87 -4.92
N GLY A 149 -16.58 -4.69 -5.35
CA GLY A 149 -17.78 -4.68 -4.48
C GLY A 149 -18.92 -5.52 -5.03
N THR A 150 -19.91 -5.88 -4.19
CA THR A 150 -21.14 -6.55 -4.66
C THR A 150 -22.05 -5.55 -5.39
N GLU A 151 -22.91 -6.01 -6.31
CA GLU A 151 -23.83 -5.11 -7.05
C GLU A 151 -24.71 -4.26 -6.12
N GLU A 152 -25.09 -4.80 -4.97
CA GLU A 152 -25.89 -4.13 -3.93
C GLU A 152 -25.15 -2.96 -3.25
N LEU A 153 -23.82 -2.93 -3.36
CA LEU A 153 -22.94 -1.93 -2.75
C LEU A 153 -22.29 -1.00 -3.78
N ALA A 154 -22.75 -1.03 -5.04
CA ALA A 154 -22.21 -0.22 -6.13
C ALA A 154 -22.26 1.30 -5.88
N GLU A 155 -23.07 1.76 -4.91
CA GLU A 155 -23.18 3.16 -4.50
C GLU A 155 -22.20 3.56 -3.37
N GLN A 156 -21.57 2.61 -2.67
CA GLN A 156 -20.61 2.92 -1.61
C GLN A 156 -19.20 3.08 -2.17
N GLU A 157 -18.91 4.27 -2.68
CA GLU A 157 -17.60 4.65 -3.20
C GLU A 157 -16.65 5.02 -2.06
N LEU A 158 -15.45 4.43 -2.07
CA LEU A 158 -14.36 5.00 -1.30
C LEU A 158 -13.82 6.19 -2.09
N ALA A 159 -13.59 7.30 -1.40
CA ALA A 159 -12.78 8.37 -1.93
C ALA A 159 -11.30 8.00 -1.77
N TYR A 160 -10.47 8.40 -2.73
CA TYR A 160 -9.04 8.14 -2.74
C TYR A 160 -8.26 9.41 -3.03
N GLN A 161 -7.14 9.61 -2.33
CA GLN A 161 -6.18 10.65 -2.65
C GLN A 161 -4.78 10.16 -2.32
N ALA A 162 -3.89 10.22 -3.31
CA ALA A 162 -2.49 9.90 -3.12
C ALA A 162 -1.67 11.17 -2.91
N TYR A 163 -0.64 11.03 -2.08
CA TYR A 163 0.33 12.07 -1.80
C TYR A 163 1.73 11.48 -1.93
N ARG A 164 2.58 12.14 -2.72
CA ARG A 164 3.99 11.78 -2.84
C ARG A 164 4.85 12.77 -2.06
N ARG A 165 5.78 12.25 -1.26
CA ARG A 165 6.82 13.07 -0.62
C ARG A 165 8.19 12.60 -1.08
N ARG A 166 8.95 13.53 -1.65
CA ARG A 166 10.28 13.24 -2.20
C ARG A 166 11.23 12.75 -1.11
N PRO A 167 12.09 11.76 -1.41
CA PRO A 167 13.19 11.42 -0.52
C PRO A 167 14.28 12.48 -0.58
N VAL A 168 15.07 12.58 0.48
CA VAL A 168 16.35 13.31 0.42
C VAL A 168 17.34 12.44 -0.35
N LEU A 169 17.80 12.93 -1.50
CA LEU A 169 18.74 12.26 -2.38
C LEU A 169 20.08 13.02 -2.40
N THR A 170 21.17 12.26 -2.41
CA THR A 170 22.49 12.79 -2.76
C THR A 170 22.56 13.08 -4.26
N GLU A 171 23.49 13.94 -4.68
CA GLU A 171 23.74 14.23 -6.09
C GLU A 171 24.02 12.95 -6.90
N LEU A 172 24.71 11.98 -6.31
CA LEU A 172 25.00 10.69 -6.95
C LEU A 172 23.71 9.86 -7.12
N GLU A 173 22.88 9.74 -6.09
CA GLU A 173 21.61 9.00 -6.17
C GLU A 173 20.68 9.64 -7.22
N GLN A 174 20.62 10.98 -7.26
CA GLN A 174 19.84 11.69 -8.26
C GLN A 174 20.36 11.42 -9.68
N ALA A 175 21.67 11.52 -9.91
CA ALA A 175 22.27 11.25 -11.22
C ALA A 175 22.07 9.78 -11.67
N MET A 176 21.96 8.84 -10.73
CA MET A 176 21.63 7.45 -11.05
C MET A 176 20.17 7.28 -11.47
N LEU A 177 19.24 7.93 -10.76
CA LEU A 177 17.82 7.88 -11.09
C LEU A 177 17.51 8.55 -12.42
N GLU A 178 18.18 9.65 -12.77
CA GLU A 178 18.03 10.33 -14.05
C GLU A 178 18.51 9.49 -15.25
N ARG A 179 19.31 8.45 -15.01
CA ARG A 179 19.79 7.52 -16.04
C ARG A 179 18.86 6.32 -16.25
N LEU A 180 17.82 6.16 -15.41
CA LEU A 180 16.84 5.11 -15.60
C LEU A 180 15.97 5.41 -16.84
N PRO A 181 15.88 4.47 -17.79
CA PRO A 181 14.93 4.57 -18.89
C PRO A 181 13.49 4.70 -18.37
N ALA A 182 12.65 5.48 -19.06
CA ALA A 182 11.26 5.71 -18.67
C ALA A 182 10.43 4.42 -18.66
N GLU A 183 10.79 3.46 -19.50
CA GLU A 183 10.18 2.12 -19.57
C GLU A 183 10.37 1.32 -18.28
N LEU A 184 11.37 1.69 -17.47
CA LEU A 184 11.64 1.08 -16.17
C LEU A 184 11.09 1.91 -15.01
N ALA A 185 10.20 2.89 -15.24
CA ALA A 185 9.66 3.74 -14.18
C ALA A 185 9.04 2.94 -13.02
N GLU A 186 8.47 1.76 -13.30
CA GLU A 186 7.90 0.87 -12.26
C GLU A 186 8.93 0.41 -11.21
N VAL A 187 10.23 0.37 -11.53
CA VAL A 187 11.27 -0.03 -10.56
C VAL A 187 11.42 0.99 -9.44
N ASN A 188 10.98 2.23 -9.66
CA ASN A 188 11.00 3.28 -8.65
C ASN A 188 9.98 3.04 -7.53
N LEU A 189 9.03 2.12 -7.71
CA LEU A 189 8.04 1.74 -6.71
C LEU A 189 8.47 0.46 -5.99
N GLY A 190 8.53 0.55 -4.67
CA GLY A 190 8.84 -0.58 -3.80
C GLY A 190 7.62 -1.32 -3.29
N THR A 191 7.88 -2.20 -2.33
CA THR A 191 6.83 -2.92 -1.60
C THR A 191 6.06 -1.98 -0.68
N ILE A 192 4.89 -2.45 -0.25
CA ILE A 192 4.11 -1.82 0.82
C ILE A 192 4.98 -1.74 2.08
N THR A 193 4.97 -0.58 2.72
CA THR A 193 5.56 -0.36 4.04
C THR A 193 4.47 -0.21 5.10
N ALA A 194 4.87 -0.32 6.36
CA ALA A 194 3.98 -0.12 7.48
C ALA A 194 3.26 1.23 7.37
N SER A 195 1.93 1.17 7.48
CA SER A 195 1.05 2.32 7.48
C SER A 195 0.70 2.71 8.92
N GLU A 196 0.68 3.99 9.21
CA GLU A 196 0.42 4.51 10.56
C GLU A 196 -1.08 4.62 10.88
N THR A 197 -1.92 4.53 9.85
CA THR A 197 -3.31 4.08 10.02
C THR A 197 -3.24 2.55 10.08
N LYS A 198 -3.35 2.00 11.29
CA LYS A 198 -3.16 0.56 11.57
C LYS A 198 -4.21 -0.36 10.93
N THR A 199 -5.04 0.16 10.03
CA THR A 199 -6.25 -0.43 9.49
C THR A 199 -6.03 -1.80 8.81
N MET A 200 -4.79 -2.15 8.41
CA MET A 200 -4.58 -3.32 7.56
C MET A 200 -3.26 -4.07 7.65
N GLU A 201 -2.24 -3.64 8.41
CA GLU A 201 -1.01 -4.45 8.49
C GLU A 201 -1.24 -5.77 9.21
N GLU A 202 -2.08 -5.81 10.24
CA GLU A 202 -2.34 -7.02 11.02
C GLU A 202 -3.35 -7.94 10.30
N ILE A 203 -4.40 -7.37 9.71
CA ILE A 203 -5.37 -8.12 8.90
C ILE A 203 -4.72 -8.61 7.60
N ALA A 204 -3.91 -7.79 6.92
CA ALA A 204 -3.14 -8.25 5.76
C ALA A 204 -2.10 -9.29 6.14
N ARG A 205 -1.44 -9.23 7.30
CA ARG A 205 -0.53 -10.31 7.75
C ARG A 205 -1.26 -11.62 7.99
N ILE A 206 -2.48 -11.58 8.54
CA ILE A 206 -3.31 -12.78 8.74
C ILE A 206 -3.77 -13.34 7.39
N VAL A 207 -4.31 -12.49 6.50
CA VAL A 207 -4.74 -12.90 5.15
C VAL A 207 -3.56 -13.35 4.28
N GLU A 208 -2.40 -12.70 4.37
CA GLU A 208 -1.17 -13.06 3.67
C GLU A 208 -0.55 -14.34 4.24
N ARG A 209 -0.62 -14.57 5.56
CA ARG A 209 -0.21 -15.84 6.19
C ARG A 209 -1.07 -16.99 5.67
N GLU A 210 -2.39 -16.83 5.65
CA GLU A 210 -3.32 -17.84 5.13
C GLU A 210 -3.13 -18.06 3.61
N ALA A 211 -2.90 -16.99 2.85
CA ALA A 211 -2.57 -17.07 1.42
C ALA A 211 -1.23 -17.77 1.16
N LYS A 212 -0.18 -17.48 1.94
CA LYS A 212 1.12 -18.15 1.85
C LYS A 212 1.03 -19.62 2.25
N HIS A 213 0.26 -19.95 3.30
CA HIS A 213 0.03 -21.32 3.73
C HIS A 213 -0.76 -22.12 2.68
N ALA A 214 -1.76 -21.50 2.03
CA ALA A 214 -2.53 -22.11 0.94
C ALA A 214 -1.69 -22.35 -0.34
N VAL A 215 -0.73 -21.46 -0.64
CA VAL A 215 0.21 -21.60 -1.76
C VAL A 215 1.30 -22.64 -1.45
N GLN A 216 1.89 -22.64 -0.25
CA GLN A 216 2.88 -23.64 0.16
C GLN A 216 2.32 -25.07 0.18
N THR A 217 1.03 -25.22 0.49
CA THR A 217 0.36 -26.53 0.49
C THR A 217 -0.09 -27.00 -0.90
N ARG A 218 0.00 -26.15 -1.94
CA ARG A 218 -0.53 -26.48 -3.28
C ARG A 218 0.42 -26.35 -4.46
N THR A 219 1.52 -25.59 -4.37
CA THR A 219 2.28 -25.25 -5.60
C THR A 219 3.79 -25.38 -5.57
N CYS A 220 4.44 -26.00 -4.58
CA CYS A 220 5.85 -26.41 -4.72
C CYS A 220 6.19 -27.58 -3.79
N GLY A 221 6.58 -28.73 -4.35
CA GLY A 221 7.44 -29.67 -3.63
C GLY A 221 8.81 -29.01 -3.37
N PRO A 222 9.53 -29.40 -2.31
CA PRO A 222 10.83 -28.81 -1.96
C PRO A 222 11.85 -28.84 -3.11
N GLU A 223 11.70 -29.78 -4.04
CA GLU A 223 12.52 -29.92 -5.25
C GLU A 223 12.45 -28.75 -6.26
N ASN A 224 11.45 -27.86 -6.21
CA ASN A 224 11.35 -26.72 -7.13
C ASN A 224 11.97 -25.42 -6.60
N LEU A 225 12.27 -25.34 -5.30
CA LEU A 225 12.89 -24.16 -4.70
C LEU A 225 14.41 -24.13 -4.94
N ASP A 226 15.06 -25.29 -4.92
CA ASP A 226 16.49 -25.43 -5.20
C ASP A 226 16.82 -25.06 -6.66
N ALA A 227 15.95 -25.42 -7.61
CA ALA A 227 16.09 -25.08 -9.03
C ALA A 227 15.93 -23.57 -9.31
N LEU A 228 15.09 -22.88 -8.53
CA LEU A 228 14.90 -21.43 -8.66
C LEU A 228 16.10 -20.67 -8.08
N GLN A 229 16.73 -21.21 -7.05
CA GLN A 229 17.92 -20.65 -6.42
C GLN A 229 19.17 -20.84 -7.31
N GLU A 230 19.33 -21.99 -7.97
CA GLU A 230 20.37 -22.20 -9.00
C GLU A 230 20.25 -21.22 -10.19
N LEU A 231 19.02 -20.88 -10.60
CA LEU A 231 18.76 -19.91 -11.68
C LEU A 231 19.06 -18.46 -11.28
N ILE A 232 19.00 -18.15 -9.98
CA ILE A 232 19.32 -16.82 -9.44
C ILE A 232 20.84 -16.67 -9.22
N GLU A 233 21.54 -17.77 -8.92
CA GLU A 233 22.98 -17.80 -8.65
C GLU A 233 23.83 -17.91 -9.95
N GLY A 234 23.22 -18.25 -11.09
CA GLY A 234 23.87 -18.31 -12.41
C GLY A 234 23.95 -16.96 -13.12
N GLU A 235 25.06 -16.24 -12.92
CA GLU A 235 25.40 -14.90 -13.43
C GLU A 235 25.00 -14.56 -14.89
N LEU A 236 24.35 -13.40 -15.06
CA LEU A 236 24.56 -12.44 -16.16
C LEU A 236 24.07 -11.05 -15.70
N ILE A 237 24.88 -10.36 -14.89
CA ILE A 237 24.55 -9.04 -14.35
C ILE A 237 24.84 -7.97 -15.41
N SER A 238 23.79 -7.53 -16.12
CA SER A 238 23.79 -6.30 -16.92
C SER A 238 24.03 -5.08 -16.01
N PRO A 239 24.67 -3.98 -16.48
CA PRO A 239 24.74 -2.72 -15.73
C PRO A 239 23.40 -2.23 -15.16
N GLU A 240 22.27 -2.62 -15.77
CA GLU A 240 20.90 -2.33 -15.29
C GLU A 240 20.54 -3.09 -14.02
N ALA A 241 21.13 -4.28 -13.79
CA ALA A 241 20.97 -5.04 -12.56
C ALA A 241 21.61 -4.30 -11.37
N SER A 242 22.71 -3.56 -11.57
CA SER A 242 23.32 -2.77 -10.49
C SER A 242 22.41 -1.64 -9.99
N VAL A 243 21.65 -1.00 -10.88
CA VAL A 243 20.68 0.03 -10.50
C VAL A 243 19.47 -0.60 -9.80
N ARG A 244 18.98 -1.74 -10.30
CA ARG A 244 17.89 -2.49 -9.65
C ARG A 244 18.29 -3.00 -8.26
N GLU A 245 19.53 -3.45 -8.08
CA GLU A 245 20.08 -3.88 -6.79
C GLU A 245 20.20 -2.72 -5.79
N LEU A 246 20.64 -1.55 -6.24
CA LEU A 246 20.72 -0.36 -5.40
C LEU A 246 19.34 0.18 -5.02
N VAL A 247 18.40 0.18 -5.97
CA VAL A 247 16.99 0.50 -5.70
C VAL A 247 16.42 -0.47 -4.66
N ARG A 248 16.64 -1.78 -4.84
CA ARG A 248 16.21 -2.80 -3.89
C ARG A 248 16.84 -2.60 -2.50
N ALA A 249 18.15 -2.36 -2.42
CA ALA A 249 18.84 -2.10 -1.17
C ALA A 249 18.29 -0.85 -0.46
N ARG A 250 17.93 0.21 -1.22
CA ARG A 250 17.30 1.41 -0.65
C ARG A 250 15.91 1.11 -0.08
N LEU A 251 15.10 0.36 -0.82
CA LEU A 251 13.77 -0.08 -0.37
C LEU A 251 13.85 -0.93 0.91
N ASP A 252 14.84 -1.81 0.99
CA ASP A 252 15.08 -2.64 2.17
C ASP A 252 15.52 -1.79 3.38
N LEU A 253 16.41 -0.81 3.18
CA LEU A 253 16.85 0.12 4.24
C LEU A 253 15.70 0.98 4.79
N MET A 254 14.82 1.47 3.92
CA MET A 254 13.64 2.23 4.33
C MET A 254 12.69 1.39 5.18
N THR A 255 12.51 0.13 4.82
CA THR A 255 11.69 -0.82 5.60
C THR A 255 12.32 -1.13 6.97
N GLN A 256 13.65 -1.32 7.04
CA GLN A 256 14.36 -1.65 8.29
C GLN A 256 14.46 -0.48 9.29
N SER A 257 14.62 0.76 8.79
CA SER A 257 14.75 1.95 9.65
C SER A 257 13.50 2.22 10.49
N ARG A 258 12.30 1.86 9.99
CA ARG A 258 11.03 1.97 10.72
C ARG A 258 10.83 0.89 11.77
N LEU A 259 11.22 -0.36 11.50
CA LEU A 259 11.16 -1.45 12.47
C LEU A 259 11.98 -1.14 13.74
N ARG A 260 13.08 -0.38 13.61
CA ARG A 260 13.92 0.04 14.75
C ARG A 260 13.30 1.18 15.58
N ARG A 261 12.40 1.99 15.01
CA ARG A 261 11.67 3.05 15.74
C ARG A 261 10.47 2.50 16.49
N ALA A 262 9.76 1.51 15.93
CA ALA A 262 8.60 0.88 16.58
C ALA A 262 8.96 -0.04 17.78
N GLY A 263 10.24 -0.38 17.95
CA GLY A 263 10.74 -1.22 19.06
C GLY A 263 11.37 -0.44 20.23
N ARG A 264 11.18 0.88 20.30
CA ARG A 264 11.56 1.74 21.42
C ARG A 264 10.32 2.32 22.06
#